data_AF-A0A0D0AQ29-F1
#
_entry.id   AF-A0A0D0AQ29-F1
#
_cell.length_a   1.000
_cell.length_b   1.000
_cell.length_c   1.000
_cell.angle_alpha   90.00
_cell.angle_beta   90.00
_cell.angle_gamma   90.00
#
_symmetry.space_group_name_H-M   'P 1'
#
loop_
_entity.id
_entity.type
_entity.pdbx_description
1 polymer ?
#
loop_
_entity_poly.entity_id
_entity_poly.type
_entity_poly.pdbx_seq_one_letter_code
_entity_poly.pdbx_strand_id
1 'polypeptide(L)'
;LDWVGKSSDFNSCLPASITSYEAPPCKLPSLPEDEIQSLVSSLQKTVTVNFASNLYTQLRNTSAPRFATQRLHLSCIAFDVREVRRVRSPAPEAHFTYGVKADGLQDLLITTEEILVQFWPARPTDRKFILVRPWDLSLLELPDLDAFDLESRALRLLVRLGQPFSALLLAQQHSGEYKRIASDNDIIGQVND
;
A
#
# COMPACT_ATOMS: atom_id res chain seq x y z
N LEU A 1 3.21 -3.02 9.21
CA LEU A 1 4.23 -2.05 8.71
C LEU A 1 3.69 -0.63 8.71
N ASP A 2 2.52 -0.44 9.30
CA ASP A 2 1.72 0.78 9.33
C ASP A 2 2.18 1.72 10.44
N TRP A 3 3.47 1.67 10.77
CA TRP A 3 4.04 2.61 11.70
C TRP A 3 4.24 3.94 10.97
N VAL A 4 3.97 5.00 11.71
CA VAL A 4 4.15 6.40 11.30
C VAL A 4 5.17 7.01 12.23
N GLY A 5 6.17 7.70 11.67
CA GLY A 5 7.19 8.38 12.45
C GLY A 5 8.45 8.69 11.66
N LYS A 6 9.42 9.30 12.34
CA LYS A 6 10.73 9.57 11.75
C LYS A 6 11.46 8.26 11.49
N SER A 7 12.01 8.11 10.28
CA SER A 7 12.78 6.94 9.90
C SER A 7 14.01 6.75 10.80
N SER A 8 14.31 5.50 11.16
CA SER A 8 15.53 5.14 11.87
C SER A 8 16.78 5.27 10.98
N ASP A 9 17.91 5.58 11.62
CA ASP A 9 19.24 5.52 10.98
C ASP A 9 19.60 4.11 10.48
N PHE A 10 18.99 3.07 11.06
CA PHE A 10 19.26 1.67 10.69
C PHE A 10 18.39 1.18 9.53
N ASN A 11 17.13 1.62 9.42
CA ASN A 11 16.21 1.16 8.40
C ASN A 11 15.11 2.20 8.14
N SER A 12 14.95 2.64 6.88
CA SER A 12 13.91 3.62 6.52
C SER A 12 12.48 3.12 6.76
N CYS A 13 12.31 1.80 6.83
CA CYS A 13 11.04 1.12 7.08
C CYS A 13 10.86 0.76 8.56
N LEU A 14 11.65 1.32 9.48
CA LEU A 14 11.43 1.24 10.94
C LEU A 14 11.51 2.65 11.57
N PRO A 15 10.77 2.92 12.67
CA PRO A 15 10.83 4.20 13.35
C PRO A 15 12.15 4.38 14.12
N ALA A 16 12.61 5.62 14.24
CA ALA A 16 13.80 5.99 15.02
C ALA A 16 13.61 5.79 16.53
N SER A 17 12.37 5.94 17.04
CA SER A 17 11.99 5.62 18.41
C SER A 17 11.08 4.41 18.43
N ILE A 18 11.47 3.38 19.19
CA ILE A 18 10.71 2.12 19.37
C ILE A 18 9.84 2.19 20.64
N THR A 19 9.49 3.40 21.12
CA THR A 19 8.51 3.55 22.20
C THR A 19 7.27 2.75 21.84
N SER A 20 6.99 1.75 22.68
CA SER A 20 6.15 0.57 22.46
C SER A 20 5.05 0.74 21.43
N TYR A 21 5.00 -0.17 20.45
CA TYR A 21 3.96 -0.34 19.42
C TYR A 21 2.58 0.16 19.88
N GLU A 22 2.32 1.45 19.69
CA GLU A 22 0.97 1.98 19.81
C GLU A 22 0.19 1.37 18.64
N ALA A 23 -1.07 0.98 18.89
CA ALA A 23 -1.89 0.43 17.82
C ALA A 23 -1.88 1.43 16.64
N PRO A 24 -1.65 0.98 15.40
CA PRO A 24 -1.57 1.88 14.26
C PRO A 24 -2.77 2.83 14.26
N PRO A 25 -2.55 4.16 14.16
CA PRO A 25 -3.64 5.14 14.23
C PRO A 25 -4.66 4.92 13.10
N CYS A 26 -4.24 4.31 11.99
CA CYS A 26 -5.13 3.89 10.91
C CYS A 26 -5.85 2.57 11.22
N LYS A 27 -7.05 2.68 11.79
CA LYS A 27 -8.10 1.68 11.57
C LYS A 27 -8.75 1.96 10.22
N LEU A 28 -8.26 1.32 9.17
CA LEU A 28 -8.98 1.30 7.90
C LEU A 28 -10.38 0.74 8.17
N PRO A 29 -11.45 1.38 7.67
CA PRO A 29 -12.79 0.85 7.82
C PRO A 29 -12.84 -0.55 7.22
N SER A 30 -13.11 -1.55 8.05
CA SER A 30 -13.35 -2.91 7.60
C SER A 30 -14.78 -2.97 7.06
N LEU A 31 -14.93 -3.40 5.81
CA LEU A 31 -16.23 -3.64 5.20
C LEU A 31 -16.98 -4.74 5.99
N PRO A 32 -18.26 -4.56 6.34
CA PRO A 32 -19.03 -5.59 7.01
C PRO A 32 -19.29 -6.80 6.07
N GLU A 33 -19.46 -8.00 6.64
CA GLU A 33 -19.49 -9.26 5.85
C GLU A 33 -20.67 -9.34 4.87
N ASP A 34 -21.81 -8.71 5.17
CA ASP A 34 -22.96 -8.61 4.29
C ASP A 34 -22.66 -7.78 3.03
N GLU A 35 -21.94 -6.67 3.18
CA GLU A 35 -21.45 -5.88 2.06
C GLU A 35 -20.37 -6.64 1.25
N ILE A 36 -19.46 -7.35 1.93
CA ILE A 36 -18.48 -8.23 1.25
C ILE A 36 -19.21 -9.25 0.39
N GLN A 37 -20.23 -9.92 0.93
CA GLN A 37 -20.98 -10.95 0.22
C GLN A 37 -21.75 -10.38 -0.98
N SER A 38 -22.30 -9.16 -0.85
CA SER A 38 -22.93 -8.42 -1.95
C SER A 38 -21.94 -8.13 -3.07
N LEU A 39 -20.73 -7.62 -2.74
CA LEU A 39 -19.68 -7.33 -3.71
C LEU A 39 -19.13 -8.60 -4.38
N VAL A 40 -18.96 -9.70 -3.63
CA VAL A 40 -18.58 -11.00 -4.19
C VAL A 40 -19.62 -11.46 -5.21
N SER A 41 -20.91 -11.37 -4.88
CA SER A 41 -22.01 -11.76 -5.78
C SER A 41 -22.06 -10.90 -7.05
N SER A 42 -21.65 -9.63 -6.96
CA SER A 42 -21.48 -8.74 -8.10
C SER A 42 -20.26 -9.13 -8.95
N LEU A 43 -19.10 -9.36 -8.31
CA LEU A 43 -17.86 -9.74 -8.99
C LEU A 43 -17.96 -11.08 -9.71
N GLN A 44 -18.73 -12.04 -9.19
CA GLN A 44 -19.02 -13.31 -9.88
C GLN A 44 -19.61 -13.11 -11.29
N LYS A 45 -20.31 -12.00 -11.51
CA LYS A 45 -20.94 -11.69 -12.81
C LYS A 45 -19.99 -10.98 -13.78
N THR A 46 -18.92 -10.38 -13.27
CA THR A 46 -18.07 -9.45 -14.03
C THR A 46 -16.66 -10.00 -14.24
N VAL A 47 -16.08 -10.63 -13.22
CA VAL A 47 -14.69 -11.11 -13.23
C VAL A 47 -14.65 -12.58 -13.60
N THR A 48 -13.72 -12.93 -14.49
CA THR A 48 -13.40 -14.33 -14.76
C THR A 48 -12.90 -15.01 -13.49
N VAL A 49 -13.64 -16.00 -13.01
CA VAL A 49 -13.29 -16.84 -11.84
C VAL A 49 -11.84 -17.35 -11.90
N ASN A 50 -11.37 -17.74 -13.09
CA ASN A 50 -9.99 -18.17 -13.31
C ASN A 50 -8.94 -17.09 -12.95
N PHE A 51 -9.22 -15.81 -13.23
CA PHE A 51 -8.31 -14.72 -12.85
C PHE A 51 -8.20 -14.60 -11.33
N ALA A 52 -9.35 -14.62 -10.63
CA ALA A 52 -9.40 -14.55 -9.19
C ALA A 52 -8.61 -15.71 -8.56
N SER A 53 -8.87 -16.95 -9.01
CA SER A 53 -8.22 -18.16 -8.48
C SER A 53 -6.72 -18.19 -8.75
N ASN A 54 -6.28 -17.72 -9.93
CA ASN A 54 -4.87 -17.60 -10.27
C ASN A 54 -4.16 -16.57 -9.39
N LEU A 55 -4.75 -15.38 -9.23
CA LEU A 55 -4.22 -14.32 -8.37
C LEU A 55 -4.12 -14.79 -6.91
N TYR A 56 -5.17 -15.44 -6.41
CA TYR A 56 -5.19 -16.03 -5.07
C TYR A 56 -4.03 -17.01 -4.86
N THR A 57 -3.82 -17.91 -5.81
CA THR A 57 -2.74 -18.91 -5.74
C THR A 57 -1.36 -18.26 -5.79
N GLN A 58 -1.17 -17.24 -6.63
CA GLN A 58 0.08 -16.47 -6.69
C GLN A 58 0.36 -15.78 -5.35
N LEU A 59 -0.61 -15.04 -4.82
CA LEU A 59 -0.46 -14.28 -3.58
C LEU A 59 -0.25 -15.19 -2.36
N ARG A 60 -0.93 -16.35 -2.31
CA ARG A 60 -0.75 -17.37 -1.27
C ARG A 60 0.66 -17.95 -1.24
N ASN A 61 1.30 -18.10 -2.40
CA ASN A 61 2.64 -18.68 -2.51
C ASN A 61 3.76 -17.65 -2.32
N THR A 62 3.43 -16.37 -2.08
CA THR A 62 4.43 -15.34 -1.85
C THR A 62 5.05 -15.50 -0.46
N SER A 63 6.36 -15.30 -0.36
CA SER A 63 7.05 -15.42 0.93
C SER A 63 6.56 -14.36 1.93
N ALA A 64 6.49 -14.74 3.20
CA ALA A 64 6.23 -13.79 4.29
C ALA A 64 7.30 -12.68 4.32
N PRO A 65 6.93 -11.48 4.81
CA PRO A 65 7.89 -10.41 5.05
C PRO A 65 9.02 -10.91 5.94
N ARG A 66 10.28 -10.63 5.56
CA ARG A 66 11.45 -11.04 6.37
C ARG A 66 12.53 -9.97 6.39
N PHE A 67 13.23 -9.89 7.50
CA PHE A 67 14.44 -9.08 7.61
C PHE A 67 15.66 -9.96 7.37
N ALA A 68 16.52 -9.57 6.43
CA ALA A 68 17.79 -10.24 6.16
C ALA A 68 18.83 -9.18 5.79
N THR A 69 20.08 -9.32 6.26
CA THR A 69 21.17 -8.39 5.93
C THR A 69 20.82 -6.90 6.16
N GLN A 70 20.13 -6.60 7.28
CA GLN A 70 19.63 -5.26 7.64
C GLN A 70 18.59 -4.66 6.68
N ARG A 71 18.02 -5.49 5.79
CA ARG A 71 17.05 -5.10 4.78
C ARG A 71 15.72 -5.77 5.04
N LEU A 72 14.64 -5.05 4.78
CA LEU A 72 13.29 -5.59 4.78
C LEU A 72 12.98 -6.13 3.38
N HIS A 73 12.80 -7.44 3.28
CA HIS A 73 12.21 -8.07 2.11
C HIS A 73 10.70 -8.13 2.32
N LEU A 74 9.98 -7.34 1.54
CA LEU A 74 8.54 -7.22 1.62
C LEU A 74 7.91 -7.66 0.31
N SER A 75 7.08 -8.68 0.37
CA SER A 75 6.15 -9.00 -0.71
C SER A 75 5.14 -7.84 -0.81
N CYS A 76 5.03 -7.25 -2.00
CA CYS A 76 4.23 -6.04 -2.20
C CYS A 76 3.42 -6.15 -3.48
N ILE A 77 2.28 -5.46 -3.51
CA ILE A 77 1.65 -5.02 -4.75
C ILE A 77 2.14 -3.59 -5.01
N ALA A 78 2.81 -3.37 -6.13
CA ALA A 78 3.46 -2.10 -6.45
C ALA A 78 2.69 -1.34 -7.53
N PHE A 79 2.55 -0.03 -7.31
CA PHE A 79 1.92 0.93 -8.21
C PHE A 79 2.95 1.98 -8.61
N ASP A 80 3.19 2.12 -9.91
CA ASP A 80 4.19 3.07 -10.43
C ASP A 80 3.67 4.50 -10.29
N VAL A 81 4.44 5.35 -9.61
CA VAL A 81 4.08 6.75 -9.39
C VAL A 81 4.45 7.56 -10.64
N ARG A 82 3.46 8.24 -11.21
CA ARG A 82 3.57 9.04 -12.44
C ARG A 82 3.79 10.52 -12.18
N GLU A 83 3.29 11.01 -11.06
CA GLU A 83 3.37 12.42 -10.71
C GLU A 83 3.48 12.58 -9.20
N VAL A 84 4.40 13.47 -8.78
CA VAL A 84 4.48 14.00 -7.42
C VAL A 84 4.63 15.51 -7.56
N ARG A 85 3.62 16.25 -7.13
CA ARG A 85 3.57 17.70 -7.30
C ARG A 85 3.16 18.38 -6.02
N ARG A 86 3.93 19.38 -5.59
CA ARG A 86 3.60 20.13 -4.37
C ARG A 86 2.35 20.98 -4.61
N VAL A 87 1.39 20.85 -3.70
CA VAL A 87 0.22 21.72 -3.64
C VAL A 87 0.61 22.94 -2.81
N ARG A 88 0.36 24.14 -3.33
CA ARG A 88 0.66 25.37 -2.58
C ARG A 88 -0.40 25.53 -1.49
N SER A 89 -0.03 25.29 -0.23
CA SER A 89 -0.81 25.72 0.94
C SER A 89 -0.45 27.18 1.28
N PRO A 90 -1.43 28.05 1.59
CA PRO A 90 -1.17 29.45 1.96
C PRO A 90 -0.56 29.63 3.35
N ALA A 91 -0.50 28.61 4.20
CA ALA A 91 0.09 28.71 5.54
C ALA A 91 1.59 28.34 5.56
N PRO A 92 2.39 28.98 6.43
CA PRO A 92 3.77 28.58 6.67
C PRO A 92 3.75 27.31 7.52
N GLU A 93 3.66 26.16 6.85
CA GLU A 93 3.51 24.87 7.52
C GLU A 93 4.86 24.18 7.69
N ALA A 94 5.05 23.56 8.86
CA ALA A 94 6.14 22.62 9.12
C ALA A 94 6.05 21.36 8.21
N HIS A 95 4.90 21.17 7.54
CA HIS A 95 4.63 20.06 6.64
C HIS A 95 4.31 20.59 5.23
N PHE A 96 4.56 19.75 4.23
CA PHE A 96 4.32 20.02 2.83
C PHE A 96 3.30 19.03 2.29
N THR A 97 2.27 19.53 1.58
CA THR A 97 1.31 18.69 0.89
C THR A 97 1.71 18.45 -0.57
N TYR A 98 1.68 17.20 -0.99
CA TYR A 98 1.95 16.75 -2.36
C TYR A 98 0.75 16.00 -2.92
N GLY A 99 0.34 16.35 -4.13
CA GLY A 99 -0.52 15.51 -4.95
C GLY A 99 0.32 14.42 -5.60
N VAL A 100 -0.10 13.17 -5.42
CA VAL A 100 0.56 11.99 -5.96
C VAL A 100 -0.40 11.22 -6.84
N LYS A 101 0.05 10.89 -8.05
CA LYS A 101 -0.70 10.06 -9.00
C LYS A 101 0.09 8.80 -9.30
N ALA A 102 -0.58 7.66 -9.21
CA ALA A 102 0.01 6.37 -9.48
C ALA A 102 -0.91 5.55 -10.39
N ASP A 103 -0.31 4.68 -11.20
CA ASP A 103 -1.07 3.81 -12.09
C ASP A 103 -1.98 2.87 -11.29
N GLY A 104 -3.25 2.80 -11.67
CA GLY A 104 -4.22 1.92 -11.01
C GLY A 104 -4.74 2.41 -9.66
N LEU A 105 -4.32 3.59 -9.19
CA LEU A 105 -4.81 4.20 -7.95
C LEU A 105 -5.51 5.53 -8.19
N GLN A 106 -6.37 5.90 -7.26
CA GLN A 106 -6.98 7.22 -7.20
C GLN A 106 -5.92 8.27 -6.84
N ASP A 107 -6.10 9.50 -7.35
CA ASP A 107 -5.23 10.63 -7.00
C ASP A 107 -5.26 10.86 -5.48
N LEU A 108 -4.09 10.87 -4.84
CA LEU A 108 -3.97 11.00 -3.39
C LEU A 108 -3.19 12.26 -2.98
N LEU A 109 -3.46 12.72 -1.76
CA LEU A 109 -2.74 13.83 -1.13
C LEU A 109 -1.91 13.29 0.03
N ILE A 110 -0.61 13.58 0.01
CA ILE A 110 0.33 13.22 1.07
C ILE A 110 0.81 14.49 1.75
N THR A 111 0.72 14.53 3.07
CA THR A 111 1.32 15.59 3.89
C THR A 111 2.58 15.03 4.55
N THR A 112 3.71 15.73 4.48
CA THR A 112 4.97 15.27 5.09
C THR A 112 5.89 16.43 5.45
N GLU A 113 6.68 16.30 6.51
CA GLU A 113 7.79 17.22 6.84
C GLU A 113 8.94 17.14 5.82
N GLU A 114 9.02 16.07 5.03
CA GLU A 114 10.10 15.85 4.07
C GLU A 114 9.90 16.61 2.75
N ILE A 115 10.99 17.15 2.20
CA ILE A 115 10.97 17.74 0.86
C ILE A 115 11.08 16.62 -0.18
N LEU A 116 9.97 16.35 -0.86
CA LEU A 116 9.92 15.34 -1.92
C LEU A 116 10.38 15.92 -3.26
N VAL A 117 11.02 15.07 -4.07
CA VAL A 117 11.35 15.40 -5.47
C VAL A 117 10.06 15.53 -6.25
N GLN A 118 9.88 16.67 -6.92
CA GLN A 118 8.70 16.92 -7.73
C GLN A 118 8.95 16.55 -9.18
N PHE A 119 8.03 15.80 -9.77
CA PHE A 119 8.09 15.37 -11.16
C PHE A 119 6.68 15.14 -11.70
N TRP A 120 6.53 15.27 -13.01
CA TRP A 120 5.30 15.05 -13.76
C TRP A 120 5.66 14.73 -15.22
N PRO A 121 4.74 14.30 -16.09
CA PRO A 121 5.10 13.87 -17.45
C PRO A 121 5.90 14.88 -18.29
N ALA A 122 5.66 16.18 -18.11
CA ALA A 122 6.42 17.23 -18.81
C ALA A 122 7.77 17.58 -18.16
N ARG A 123 8.04 17.07 -16.96
CA ARG A 123 9.32 17.19 -16.24
C ARG A 123 9.65 15.86 -15.55
N PRO A 124 10.22 14.89 -16.29
CA PRO A 124 10.53 13.59 -15.75
C PRO A 124 11.66 13.67 -14.71
N THR A 125 11.78 12.59 -13.93
CA THR A 125 12.84 12.37 -12.96
C THR A 125 13.61 11.11 -13.33
N ASP A 126 14.91 11.09 -13.03
CA ASP A 126 15.75 9.89 -13.24
C ASP A 126 15.50 8.82 -12.16
N ARG A 127 14.88 9.20 -11.03
CA ARG A 127 14.56 8.29 -9.93
C ARG A 127 13.18 7.68 -10.09
N LYS A 128 13.07 6.36 -9.95
CA LYS A 128 11.78 5.67 -9.91
C LYS A 128 11.13 5.82 -8.53
N PHE A 129 9.84 6.14 -8.52
CA PHE A 129 9.01 6.18 -7.32
C PHE A 129 7.89 5.15 -7.46
N ILE A 130 7.65 4.39 -6.40
CA ILE A 130 6.58 3.40 -6.34
C ILE A 130 5.81 3.58 -5.05
N LEU A 131 4.50 3.38 -5.14
CA LEU A 131 3.63 3.28 -3.99
C LEU A 131 3.28 1.81 -3.83
N VAL A 132 3.48 1.26 -2.65
CA VAL A 132 3.30 -0.18 -2.42
C VAL A 132 2.24 -0.45 -1.38
N ARG A 133 1.43 -1.47 -1.65
CA ARG A 133 0.62 -2.16 -0.64
C ARG A 133 1.43 -3.33 -0.10
N PRO A 134 1.86 -3.30 1.18
CA PRO A 134 2.43 -4.47 1.83
C PRO A 134 1.47 -5.67 1.74
N TRP A 135 1.96 -6.82 1.30
CA TRP A 135 1.18 -8.04 1.29
C TRP A 135 1.20 -8.69 2.68
N ASP A 136 0.02 -8.96 3.22
CA ASP A 136 -0.15 -9.68 4.48
C ASP A 136 -0.99 -10.94 4.24
N LEU A 137 -0.46 -12.08 4.68
CA LEU A 137 -1.13 -13.37 4.59
C LEU A 137 -2.36 -13.43 5.51
N SER A 138 -2.45 -12.57 6.52
CA SER A 138 -3.66 -12.44 7.34
C SER A 138 -4.90 -12.10 6.50
N LEU A 139 -4.74 -11.47 5.33
CA LEU A 139 -5.83 -11.20 4.39
C LEU A 139 -6.44 -12.48 3.79
N LEU A 140 -5.71 -13.61 3.84
CA LEU A 140 -6.17 -14.94 3.40
C LEU A 140 -6.82 -15.77 4.51
N GLU A 141 -6.57 -15.42 5.77
CA GLU A 141 -7.07 -16.12 6.96
C GLU A 141 -8.50 -15.65 7.24
N LEU A 142 -9.45 -16.55 7.00
CA LEU A 142 -10.87 -16.38 7.32
C LEU A 142 -11.23 -17.50 8.31
N PRO A 143 -11.74 -17.18 9.51
CA PRO A 143 -12.40 -18.17 10.34
C PRO A 143 -13.72 -18.59 9.67
N ASP A 144 -14.04 -19.89 9.72
CA ASP A 144 -15.40 -20.44 9.56
C ASP A 144 -16.07 -20.51 8.19
N LEU A 145 -15.33 -20.64 7.08
CA LEU A 145 -15.96 -21.09 5.83
C LEU A 145 -15.37 -22.42 5.38
N ASP A 146 -16.25 -23.34 4.98
CA ASP A 146 -15.91 -24.65 4.43
C ASP A 146 -14.70 -24.51 3.51
N ALA A 147 -13.60 -25.17 3.87
CA ALA A 147 -12.27 -25.01 3.29
C ALA A 147 -12.19 -25.34 1.78
N PHE A 148 -13.31 -25.65 1.13
CA PHE A 148 -13.42 -26.23 -0.20
C PHE A 148 -13.81 -25.25 -1.31
N ASP A 149 -14.29 -24.03 -1.01
CA ASP A 149 -14.62 -23.06 -2.07
C ASP A 149 -13.48 -22.06 -2.33
N LEU A 150 -12.55 -22.46 -3.18
CA LEU A 150 -11.42 -21.62 -3.64
C LEU A 150 -11.92 -20.37 -4.38
N GLU A 151 -13.03 -20.47 -5.11
CA GLU A 151 -13.56 -19.38 -5.94
C GLU A 151 -14.11 -18.26 -5.06
N SER A 152 -14.94 -18.61 -4.06
CA SER A 152 -15.43 -17.62 -3.09
C SER A 152 -14.31 -16.96 -2.30
N ARG A 153 -13.27 -17.71 -1.90
CA ARG A 153 -12.09 -17.14 -1.23
C ARG A 153 -11.32 -16.18 -2.13
N ALA A 154 -11.15 -16.54 -3.40
CA ALA A 154 -10.47 -15.72 -4.39
C ALA A 154 -11.22 -14.41 -4.69
N LEU A 155 -12.55 -14.47 -4.79
CA LEU A 155 -13.37 -13.28 -5.00
C LEU A 155 -13.42 -12.39 -3.77
N ARG A 156 -13.51 -12.96 -2.56
CA ARG A 156 -13.38 -12.20 -1.30
C ARG A 156 -12.04 -11.49 -1.21
N LEU A 157 -10.96 -12.14 -1.65
CA LEU A 157 -9.65 -11.51 -1.74
C LEU A 157 -9.67 -10.31 -2.69
N LEU A 158 -10.29 -10.41 -3.87
CA LEU A 158 -10.42 -9.28 -4.80
C LEU A 158 -11.19 -8.10 -4.17
N VAL A 159 -12.30 -8.36 -3.46
CA VAL A 159 -13.03 -7.30 -2.74
C VAL A 159 -12.11 -6.59 -1.76
N ARG A 160 -11.35 -7.35 -0.94
CA ARG A 160 -10.39 -6.80 0.02
C ARG A 160 -9.23 -6.05 -0.66
N LEU A 161 -8.83 -6.46 -1.86
CA LEU A 161 -7.81 -5.79 -2.65
C LEU A 161 -8.30 -4.44 -3.20
N GLY A 162 -9.60 -4.29 -3.46
CA GLY A 162 -10.21 -3.01 -3.86
C GLY A 162 -10.40 -2.02 -2.71
N GLN A 163 -10.42 -2.49 -1.45
CA GLN A 163 -10.56 -1.60 -0.28
C GLN A 163 -9.35 -0.66 -0.13
N PRO A 164 -9.55 0.53 0.46
CA PRO A 164 -8.46 1.42 0.84
C PRO A 164 -7.43 0.68 1.71
N PHE A 165 -6.15 0.99 1.50
CA PHE A 165 -5.05 0.33 2.17
C PHE A 165 -3.99 1.31 2.63
N SER A 166 -3.26 0.95 3.69
CA SER A 166 -2.09 1.70 4.12
C SER A 166 -0.94 1.42 3.16
N ALA A 167 -0.44 2.49 2.55
CA ALA A 167 0.56 2.44 1.51
C ALA A 167 1.91 2.94 2.02
N LEU A 168 2.98 2.46 1.39
CA LEU A 168 4.33 2.99 1.59
C LEU A 168 4.78 3.66 0.30
N LEU A 169 5.22 4.92 0.39
CA LEU A 169 5.89 5.59 -0.73
C LEU A 169 7.39 5.28 -0.69
N LEU A 170 7.89 4.70 -1.77
CA LEU A 170 9.27 4.27 -1.90
C LEU A 170 9.97 4.96 -3.07
N ALA A 171 11.20 5.42 -2.83
CA ALA A 171 12.08 5.99 -3.84
C ALA A 171 13.25 5.03 -4.12
N GLN A 172 13.45 4.71 -5.40
CA GLN A 172 14.58 3.88 -5.83
C GLN A 172 15.91 4.59 -5.60
N GLN A 173 16.86 3.85 -5.06
CA GLN A 173 18.26 4.24 -4.84
C GLN A 173 19.14 3.71 -5.98
N HIS A 174 20.37 4.23 -6.08
CA HIS A 174 21.34 3.84 -7.12
C HIS A 174 21.70 2.34 -7.10
N SER A 175 21.54 1.67 -5.96
CA SER A 175 21.80 0.23 -5.77
C SER A 175 20.65 -0.67 -6.25
N GLY A 176 19.55 -0.10 -6.76
CA GLY A 176 18.31 -0.83 -7.08
C GLY A 176 17.42 -1.09 -5.86
N GLU A 177 17.87 -0.70 -4.67
CA GLU A 177 17.10 -0.76 -3.44
C GLU A 177 16.08 0.37 -3.35
N TYR A 178 15.10 0.21 -2.47
CA TYR A 178 14.05 1.18 -2.25
C TYR A 178 14.14 1.74 -0.83
N LYS A 179 14.07 3.07 -0.73
CA LYS A 179 14.01 3.79 0.55
C LYS A 179 12.59 4.31 0.75
N ARG A 180 12.01 4.06 1.93
CA ARG A 180 10.74 4.69 2.32
C ARG A 180 10.96 6.18 2.53
N ILE A 181 10.04 6.97 2.01
CA ILE A 181 9.99 8.43 2.14
C ILE A 181 8.61 8.83 2.65
N ALA A 182 8.47 10.04 3.20
CA ALA A 182 7.23 10.50 3.82
C ALA A 182 6.72 9.51 4.89
N SER A 183 7.62 8.97 5.73
CA SER A 183 7.26 7.99 6.75
C SER A 183 6.57 8.59 7.97
N ASP A 184 6.58 9.92 8.08
CA ASP A 184 6.05 10.74 9.16
C ASP A 184 4.53 10.90 9.13
N ASN A 185 3.86 10.45 8.07
CA ASN A 185 2.40 10.45 7.97
C ASN A 185 1.85 9.16 7.35
N ASP A 186 0.58 8.87 7.62
CA ASP A 186 -0.16 7.78 6.98
C ASP A 186 -0.47 8.12 5.51
N ILE A 187 -0.26 7.15 4.62
CA ILE A 187 -0.60 7.27 3.19
C ILE A 187 -1.68 6.24 2.90
N ILE A 188 -2.87 6.70 2.53
CA ILE A 188 -3.97 5.81 2.18
C ILE A 188 -4.08 5.74 0.66
N GLY A 189 -3.85 4.54 0.11
CA GLY A 189 -4.06 4.22 -1.29
C GLY A 189 -5.44 3.61 -1.51
N GLN A 190 -6.05 3.91 -2.64
CA GLN A 190 -7.30 3.29 -3.08
C GLN A 190 -7.21 2.97 -4.56
N VAL A 191 -7.62 1.75 -4.94
CA VAL A 191 -7.61 1.29 -6.34
C VAL A 191 -8.70 2.02 -7.11
N ASN A 192 -8.45 2.32 -8.38
CA ASN A 192 -9.48 2.86 -9.27
C ASN A 192 -10.57 1.79 -9.53
N ASP A 193 -11.83 2.20 -9.52
CA ASP A 193 -12.97 1.37 -9.91
C ASP A 193 -12.97 1.04 -11.42
#